data_AF-A0A7I9YA28-F1
#
_entry.id   AF-A0A7I9YA28-F1
#
_cell.length_a   1.000
_cell.length_b   1.000
_cell.length_c   1.000
_cell.angle_alpha   90.00
_cell.angle_beta   90.00
_cell.angle_gamma   90.00
#
_symmetry.space_group_name_H-M   'P 1'
#
loop_
_entity.id
_entity.type
_entity.pdbx_description
1 polymer ?
#
loop_
_entity_poly.entity_id
_entity_poly.type
_entity_poly.pdbx_seq_one_letter_code
_entity_poly.pdbx_strand_id
1 'polypeptide(L)'
;MSETPRGGRRAKRFLAPPKKYEIWLQLVRQEVTIAEAAVEHQVDRTTIMRIRTVAKEGALAALAASKPGTVAKQRDYELEAAKAENARLSEALKEMAVRLTLIEGKERWG
;
A
#
# COMPACT_ATOMS: atom_id res chain seq x y z
N MET A 1 8.05 -31.29 35.36
CA MET A 1 7.02 -30.66 34.51
C MET A 1 7.52 -29.25 34.19
N SER A 2 8.12 -29.05 33.02
CA SER A 2 8.67 -27.76 32.61
C SER A 2 7.55 -26.84 32.13
N GLU A 3 7.35 -25.76 32.88
CA GLU A 3 6.34 -24.75 32.64
C GLU A 3 6.68 -23.95 31.38
N THR A 4 5.83 -24.04 30.35
CA THR A 4 5.98 -23.24 29.12
C THR A 4 5.43 -21.85 29.39
N PRO A 5 6.22 -20.76 29.25
CA PRO A 5 5.72 -19.42 29.51
C PRO A 5 4.59 -19.08 28.52
N ARG A 6 3.39 -18.84 29.07
CA ARG A 6 2.19 -18.44 28.32
C ARG A 6 2.37 -17.02 27.76
N GLY A 7 2.70 -16.96 26.47
CA GLY A 7 2.10 -16.05 25.49
C GLY A 7 1.94 -14.57 25.84
N GLY A 8 3.03 -13.86 26.12
CA GLY A 8 3.03 -12.39 25.98
C GLY A 8 2.87 -12.01 24.51
N ARG A 9 1.94 -11.11 24.19
CA ARG A 9 1.70 -10.63 22.83
C ARG A 9 2.96 -9.91 22.33
N ARG A 10 3.76 -10.59 21.49
CA ARG A 10 5.01 -10.02 20.94
C ARG A 10 4.71 -8.68 20.30
N ALA A 11 5.57 -7.70 20.58
CA ALA A 11 5.42 -6.34 20.08
C ALA A 11 5.20 -6.33 18.57
N LYS A 12 4.30 -5.47 18.08
CA LYS A 12 3.98 -5.34 16.65
C LYS A 12 5.18 -4.76 15.89
N ARG A 13 6.18 -5.59 15.61
CA ARG A 13 7.35 -5.21 14.83
C ARG A 13 6.94 -5.03 13.38
N PHE A 14 7.19 -3.85 12.83
CA PHE A 14 6.92 -3.56 11.43
C PHE A 14 8.02 -4.16 10.57
N LEU A 15 7.67 -5.14 9.72
CA LEU A 15 8.58 -5.70 8.73
C LEU A 15 8.52 -4.87 7.44
N ALA A 16 9.68 -4.42 6.97
CA ALA A 16 9.80 -3.72 5.68
C ALA A 16 9.38 -4.66 4.52
N PRO A 17 8.88 -4.11 3.40
CA PRO A 17 8.44 -4.93 2.26
C PRO A 17 9.49 -5.93 1.74
N PRO A 18 10.78 -5.56 1.55
CA PRO A 18 11.80 -6.52 1.10
C PRO A 18 11.98 -7.69 2.08
N LYS A 19 11.91 -7.42 3.40
CA LYS A 19 12.05 -8.47 4.42
C LYS A 19 10.87 -9.43 4.41
N LYS A 20 9.65 -8.94 4.18
CA LYS A 20 8.47 -9.80 4.01
C LYS A 20 8.61 -10.72 2.78
N TYR A 21 9.19 -10.21 1.70
CA TYR A 21 9.45 -10.98 0.48
C TYR A 21 10.50 -12.09 0.72
N GLU A 22 11.59 -11.78 1.41
CA GLU A 22 12.60 -12.77 1.78
C GLU A 22 12.01 -13.90 2.64
N ILE A 23 11.24 -13.56 3.68
CA ILE A 23 10.52 -14.54 4.51
C ILE A 23 9.60 -15.42 3.66
N TRP A 24 8.87 -14.82 2.72
CA TRP A 24 7.99 -15.56 1.83
C TRP A 24 8.78 -16.55 0.95
N LEU A 25 9.93 -16.15 0.41
CA LEU A 25 10.79 -17.06 -0.38
C LEU A 25 11.28 -18.25 0.45
N GLN A 26 11.74 -18.03 1.69
CA GLN A 26 12.19 -19.11 2.56
C GLN A 26 11.05 -20.09 2.88
N LEU A 27 9.83 -19.59 3.12
CA LEU A 27 8.64 -20.43 3.34
C LEU A 27 8.26 -21.25 2.10
N VAL A 28 8.34 -20.65 0.89
CA VAL A 28 8.03 -21.34 -0.37
C VAL A 28 9.06 -22.42 -0.68
N ARG A 29 10.34 -22.15 -0.39
CA ARG A 29 11.45 -23.12 -0.51
C ARG A 29 11.45 -24.19 0.57
N GLN A 30 10.55 -24.09 1.56
CA GLN A 30 10.49 -24.98 2.71
C GLN A 30 11.77 -24.98 3.55
N GLU A 31 12.54 -23.89 3.50
CA GLU A 31 13.78 -23.71 4.28
C GLU A 31 13.48 -23.44 5.76
N VAL A 32 12.32 -22.85 6.04
CA VAL A 32 11.85 -22.53 7.39
C VAL A 32 10.36 -22.85 7.52
N THR A 33 9.95 -23.25 8.72
CA THR A 33 8.54 -23.35 9.08
C THR A 33 7.99 -21.98 9.52
N ILE A 34 6.65 -21.86 9.56
CA ILE A 34 5.97 -20.67 10.08
C ILE A 34 6.40 -20.35 11.52
N ALA A 35 6.60 -21.38 12.35
CA ALA A 35 6.95 -21.22 13.75
C ALA A 35 8.39 -20.68 13.88
N GLU A 36 9.33 -21.22 13.12
CA GLU A 36 10.73 -20.78 13.11
C GLU A 36 10.85 -19.34 12.60
N ALA A 37 10.23 -19.02 11.47
CA ALA A 37 10.24 -17.66 10.92
C ALA A 37 9.61 -16.63 11.89
N ALA A 38 8.55 -17.01 12.61
CA ALA A 38 7.94 -16.16 13.63
C ALA A 38 8.89 -15.94 14.83
N VAL A 39 9.64 -16.97 15.22
CA VAL A 39 10.65 -16.89 16.28
C VAL A 39 11.80 -15.98 15.87
N GLU A 40 12.43 -16.27 14.73
CA GLU A 40 13.60 -15.57 14.19
C GLU A 40 13.32 -14.08 13.97
N HIS A 41 12.20 -13.76 13.34
CA HIS A 41 11.83 -12.36 13.06
C HIS A 41 11.06 -11.69 14.19
N GLN A 42 10.88 -12.38 15.33
CA GLN A 42 10.21 -11.87 16.53
C GLN A 42 8.81 -11.33 16.25
N VAL A 43 8.07 -11.97 15.34
CA VAL A 43 6.68 -11.62 14.99
C VAL A 43 5.72 -12.73 15.41
N ASP A 44 4.43 -12.44 15.34
CA ASP A 44 3.40 -13.44 15.58
C ASP A 44 3.24 -14.40 14.39
N ARG A 45 2.89 -15.67 14.65
CA ARG A 45 2.63 -16.67 13.60
C ARG A 45 1.56 -16.22 12.61
N THR A 46 0.53 -15.49 13.07
CA THR A 46 -0.50 -14.91 12.20
C THR A 46 0.06 -13.87 11.23
N THR A 47 1.12 -13.15 11.61
CA THR A 47 1.79 -12.21 10.71
C THR A 47 2.50 -12.96 9.59
N ILE A 48 3.21 -14.05 9.91
CA ILE A 48 3.85 -14.91 8.91
C ILE A 48 2.82 -15.56 7.98
N MET A 49 1.72 -16.08 8.53
CA MET A 49 0.61 -16.61 7.73
C MET A 49 0.04 -15.57 6.78
N ARG A 50 -0.17 -14.33 7.26
CA ARG A 50 -0.66 -13.23 6.44
C ARG A 50 0.31 -12.85 5.32
N ILE A 51 1.63 -12.84 5.58
CA ILE A 51 2.65 -12.63 4.54
C ILE A 51 2.49 -13.66 3.43
N ARG A 52 2.36 -14.95 3.80
CA ARG A 52 2.18 -16.04 2.83
C ARG A 52 0.93 -15.88 1.99
N THR A 53 -0.20 -15.58 2.62
CA THR A 53 -1.49 -15.40 1.92
C THR A 53 -1.45 -14.20 0.98
N VAL A 54 -1.06 -13.02 1.47
CA VAL A 54 -1.02 -11.79 0.67
C VAL A 54 -0.03 -11.90 -0.50
N ALA A 55 1.15 -12.51 -0.27
CA ALA A 55 2.12 -12.69 -1.34
C ALA A 55 1.61 -13.63 -2.44
N LYS A 56 0.96 -14.74 -2.07
CA LYS A 56 0.36 -15.68 -3.03
C LYS A 56 -0.77 -15.03 -3.82
N GLU A 57 -1.72 -14.39 -3.13
CA GLU A 57 -2.86 -13.72 -3.76
C GLU A 57 -2.42 -12.57 -4.67
N GLY A 58 -1.49 -11.74 -4.20
CA GLY A 58 -0.92 -10.64 -4.99
C GLY A 58 -0.19 -11.15 -6.23
N ALA A 59 0.59 -12.22 -6.12
CA ALA A 59 1.24 -12.84 -7.27
C ALA A 59 0.22 -13.39 -8.28
N LEU A 60 -0.81 -14.11 -7.82
CA LEU A 60 -1.86 -14.63 -8.70
C LEU A 60 -2.64 -13.52 -9.39
N ALA A 61 -2.95 -12.43 -8.68
CA ALA A 61 -3.62 -11.26 -9.25
C ALA A 61 -2.76 -10.57 -10.33
N ALA A 62 -1.46 -10.37 -10.05
CA ALA A 62 -0.54 -9.77 -11.00
C ALA A 62 -0.36 -10.64 -12.25
N LEU A 63 -0.27 -11.96 -12.09
CA LEU A 63 -0.17 -12.90 -13.20
C LEU A 63 -1.46 -12.95 -14.03
N ALA A 64 -2.64 -12.89 -13.39
CA ALA A 64 -3.92 -12.81 -14.10
C ALA A 64 -4.07 -11.52 -14.91
N ALA A 65 -3.54 -10.40 -14.41
CA ALA A 65 -3.51 -9.13 -15.12
C ALA A 65 -2.48 -9.10 -16.27
N SER A 66 -1.39 -9.87 -16.15
CA SER A 66 -0.33 -9.98 -17.14
C SER A 66 -0.74 -10.87 -18.33
N LYS A 67 -1.66 -10.39 -19.16
CA LYS A 67 -2.05 -11.06 -20.40
C LYS A 67 -0.98 -10.85 -21.49
N PRO A 68 -0.55 -11.91 -22.20
CA PRO A 68 0.28 -11.76 -23.39
C PRO A 68 -0.44 -10.94 -24.47
N GLY A 69 0.29 -10.00 -25.07
CA GLY A 69 -0.26 -9.03 -26.02
C GLY A 69 -0.60 -7.71 -25.34
N THR A 70 -0.21 -6.59 -25.96
CA THR A 70 -0.45 -5.25 -25.45
C THR A 70 -1.97 -5.04 -25.34
N VAL A 71 -2.50 -5.08 -24.11
CA VAL A 71 -3.81 -4.48 -23.86
C VAL A 71 -3.60 -2.99 -24.11
N ALA A 72 -3.97 -2.52 -25.30
CA ALA A 72 -4.00 -1.10 -25.60
C ALA A 72 -4.71 -0.44 -24.42
N LYS A 73 -4.04 0.51 -23.76
CA LYS A 73 -4.50 1.18 -22.54
C LYS A 73 -5.99 1.45 -22.70
N GLN A 74 -6.82 0.64 -22.06
CA GLN A 74 -8.26 0.78 -22.22
C GLN A 74 -8.58 2.20 -21.77
N ARG A 75 -9.11 3.00 -22.69
CA ARG A 75 -9.33 4.42 -22.45
C ARG A 75 -10.22 4.53 -21.23
N ASP A 76 -9.62 5.02 -20.14
CA ASP A 76 -10.28 5.12 -18.85
C ASP A 76 -11.09 6.42 -18.85
N TYR A 77 -12.31 6.33 -19.37
CA TYR A 77 -13.21 7.47 -19.54
C TYR A 77 -13.54 8.14 -18.22
N GLU A 78 -13.60 7.38 -17.12
CA GLU A 78 -13.84 7.91 -15.78
C GLU A 78 -12.65 8.74 -15.30
N LEU A 79 -11.43 8.23 -15.49
CA LEU A 79 -10.21 8.97 -15.15
C LEU A 79 -10.06 10.25 -15.98
N GLU A 80 -10.35 10.20 -17.27
CA GLU A 80 -10.26 11.38 -18.14
C GLU A 80 -11.34 12.42 -17.81
N ALA A 81 -12.58 11.99 -17.51
CA ALA A 81 -13.64 12.88 -17.04
C ALA A 81 -13.27 13.53 -15.69
N ALA A 82 -12.71 12.76 -14.76
CA ALA A 82 -12.27 13.27 -13.46
C ALA A 82 -11.13 14.29 -13.61
N LYS A 83 -10.17 14.05 -14.50
CA LYS A 83 -9.08 15.01 -14.79
C LYS A 83 -9.60 16.30 -15.43
N ALA A 84 -10.54 16.18 -16.37
CA ALA A 84 -11.15 17.34 -17.02
C ALA A 84 -11.88 18.22 -16.01
N GLU A 85 -12.64 17.62 -15.09
CA GLU A 85 -13.31 18.36 -14.03
C GLU A 85 -12.32 18.96 -13.04
N ASN A 86 -11.26 18.25 -12.69
CA ASN A 86 -10.21 18.79 -11.82
C ASN A 86 -9.53 20.03 -12.43
N ALA A 87 -9.26 20.01 -13.74
CA ALA A 87 -8.73 21.17 -14.46
C ALA A 87 -9.70 22.36 -14.41
N ARG A 88 -11.00 22.12 -14.67
CA ARG A 88 -12.04 23.16 -14.59
C ARG A 88 -12.12 23.79 -13.20
N LEU A 89 -12.13 22.96 -12.15
CA LEU A 89 -12.18 23.41 -10.77
C LEU A 89 -10.90 24.15 -10.37
N SER A 90 -9.74 23.72 -10.85
CA SER A 90 -8.47 24.39 -10.59
C SER A 90 -8.44 25.80 -11.16
N GLU A 91 -8.92 26.01 -12.40
CA GLU A 91 -9.03 27.35 -12.98
C GLU A 91 -10.02 28.24 -12.20
N ALA A 92 -11.19 27.72 -11.85
CA ALA A 92 -12.15 28.47 -11.04
C ALA A 92 -11.56 28.89 -9.68
N LEU A 93 -10.81 28.01 -9.03
CA LEU A 93 -10.12 28.31 -7.77
C LEU A 93 -9.03 29.38 -7.95
N LYS A 94 -8.27 29.35 -9.04
CA LYS A 94 -7.28 30.39 -9.35
C LYS A 94 -7.95 31.75 -9.54
N GLU A 95 -9.04 31.83 -10.28
CA GLU A 95 -9.79 33.08 -10.47
C GLU A 95 -10.32 33.63 -9.14
N MET A 96 -10.86 32.76 -8.29
CA MET A 96 -11.33 33.15 -6.95
C MET A 96 -10.19 33.65 -6.07
N ALA A 97 -9.03 32.99 -6.09
CA ALA A 97 -7.85 33.40 -5.33
C ALA A 97 -7.32 34.78 -5.76
N VAL A 98 -7.32 35.07 -7.07
CA VAL A 98 -6.97 36.40 -7.60
C VAL A 98 -7.97 37.45 -7.10
N ARG A 99 -9.27 37.19 -7.20
CA ARG A 99 -10.31 38.12 -6.71
C ARG A 99 -10.16 38.39 -5.21
N LEU A 100 -9.94 37.34 -4.42
CA LEU A 100 -9.73 37.46 -2.98
C LEU A 100 -8.51 38.32 -2.67
N THR A 101 -7.38 38.07 -3.34
CA THR A 101 -6.14 38.85 -3.14
C THR A 101 -6.32 40.32 -3.53
N LEU A 102 -7.10 40.62 -4.56
CA LEU A 102 -7.41 42.00 -4.95
C LEU A 102 -8.30 42.71 -3.91
N ILE A 103 -9.24 41.99 -3.29
CA ILE A 103 -10.12 42.53 -2.24
C ILE A 103 -9.32 42.75 -0.95
N GLU A 104 -8.62 41.72 -0.46
CA GLU A 104 -7.81 41.78 0.77
C GLU A 104 -6.60 42.72 0.63
N GLY A 105 -5.99 42.80 -0.56
CA GLY A 105 -4.90 43.73 -0.84
C GLY A 105 -5.34 45.20 -0.87
N LYS A 106 -6.61 45.47 -1.20
CA LYS A 106 -7.18 46.83 -1.19
C LYS A 106 -7.39 47.36 0.23
N GLU A 107 -7.66 46.50 1.21
CA GLU A 107 -7.78 46.89 2.63
C GLU A 107 -6.44 47.31 3.25
N ARG A 108 -5.31 46.85 2.70
CA ARG A 108 -3.97 47.11 3.27
C ARG A 108 -3.40 48.49 2.91
N TRP A 109 -3.95 49.17 1.91
CA TRP A 109 -3.48 50.49 1.42
C TRP A 109 -4.53 51.62 1.55
N GLY A 110 -5.53 51.43 2.41
CA GLY A 110 -6.51 52.46 2.80
C GLY A 110 -6.15 53.16 4.09
#